data_AF-A0A371P4I7-F1
#
_entry.id   AF-A0A371P4I7-F1
#
_cell.length_a   1.000
_cell.length_b   1.000
_cell.length_c   1.000
_cell.angle_alpha   90.00
_cell.angle_beta   90.00
_cell.angle_gamma   90.00
#
_symmetry.space_group_name_H-M   'P 1'
#
loop_
_entity.id
_entity.type
_entity.pdbx_description
1 polymer ?
#
loop_
_entity_poly.entity_id
_entity_poly.type
_entity_poly.pdbx_seq_one_letter_code
_entity_poly.pdbx_strand_id
1 'polypeptide(L)'
;MTLVAIALIVVGAALSLFATSLIVRPTGWARTTGTIVGLSSSAPPWAPHRGASFTYTSGDGTEHTVWSPDATSTGDGVGGTVQVRYDPKSPSTARTATPLTQVFVLIAIADLVAVAGILMLVL
;
A
#
# COMPACT_ATOMS: atom_id res chain seq x y z
N MET A 1 17.11 28.91 -10.82
CA MET A 1 16.63 28.40 -9.51
C MET A 1 15.11 28.26 -9.50
N THR A 2 14.36 29.21 -10.05
CA THR A 2 12.90 29.15 -10.24
C THR A 2 12.38 27.89 -10.94
N LEU A 3 12.99 27.44 -12.04
CA LEU A 3 12.58 26.20 -12.72
C LEU A 3 12.70 24.94 -11.83
N VAL A 4 13.76 24.88 -11.01
CA VAL A 4 13.99 23.77 -10.07
C VAL A 4 12.96 23.81 -8.95
N ALA A 5 12.68 24.99 -8.39
CA ALA A 5 11.66 25.19 -7.37
C ALA A 5 10.26 24.77 -7.86
N ILE A 6 9.87 25.20 -9.07
CA ILE A 6 8.59 24.82 -9.67
C ILE A 6 8.52 23.30 -9.89
N ALA A 7 9.60 22.68 -10.38
CA ALA A 7 9.65 21.23 -10.57
C ALA A 7 9.45 20.48 -9.25
N LEU A 8 10.08 20.91 -8.16
CA LEU A 8 9.92 20.31 -6.84
C LEU A 8 8.49 20.42 -6.32
N ILE A 9 7.84 21.57 -6.49
CA ILE A 9 6.44 21.77 -6.09
C ILE A 9 5.51 20.82 -6.86
N VAL A 10 5.67 20.76 -8.19
CA VAL A 10 4.83 19.91 -9.05
C VAL A 10 5.04 18.43 -8.70
N VAL A 11 6.28 18.00 -8.50
CA VAL A 11 6.61 16.62 -8.14
C VAL A 11 6.05 16.27 -6.76
N GLY A 12 6.22 17.14 -5.77
CA GLY A 12 5.66 16.93 -4.42
C GLY A 12 4.14 16.83 -4.44
N ALA A 13 3.45 17.74 -5.13
CA ALA A 13 2.00 17.69 -5.26
C ALA A 13 1.51 16.41 -5.97
N ALA A 14 2.18 16.00 -7.06
CA ALA A 14 1.85 14.78 -7.78
C ALA A 14 2.04 13.52 -6.92
N LEU A 15 3.12 13.44 -6.15
CA LEU A 15 3.39 12.33 -5.24
C LEU A 15 2.36 12.26 -4.10
N SER A 16 1.96 13.40 -3.54
CA SER A 16 0.96 13.48 -2.47
C SER A 16 -0.42 13.03 -2.96
N LEU A 17 -0.82 13.43 -4.18
CA LEU A 17 -2.04 12.95 -4.84
C LEU A 17 -1.99 11.45 -5.12
N PHE A 18 -0.87 10.95 -5.63
CA PHE A 18 -0.68 9.53 -5.87
C PHE A 18 -0.77 8.72 -4.58
N ALA A 19 -0.10 9.14 -3.51
CA ALA A 19 -0.15 8.47 -2.22
C ALA A 19 -1.59 8.45 -1.66
N THR A 20 -2.31 9.57 -1.77
CA THR A 20 -3.72 9.66 -1.36
C THR A 20 -4.60 8.68 -2.14
N SER A 21 -4.35 8.46 -3.42
CA SER A 21 -5.08 7.48 -4.23
C SER A 21 -4.95 6.04 -3.71
N LEU A 22 -3.85 5.71 -3.02
CA LEU A 22 -3.65 4.40 -2.38
C LEU A 22 -4.48 4.24 -1.08
N ILE A 23 -4.95 5.36 -0.51
CA ILE A 23 -5.87 5.37 0.63
C ILE A 23 -7.31 5.14 0.16
N VAL A 24 -7.68 5.78 -0.95
CA VAL A 24 -9.03 5.74 -1.51
C VAL A 24 -9.42 4.30 -1.84
N ARG A 25 -10.61 3.90 -1.37
CA ARG A 25 -11.14 2.56 -1.52
C ARG A 25 -12.45 2.65 -2.31
N PRO A 26 -12.81 1.60 -3.07
CA PRO A 26 -14.17 1.50 -3.57
C PRO A 26 -15.14 1.52 -2.37
N THR A 27 -16.24 2.25 -2.51
CA THR A 27 -17.24 2.40 -1.45
C THR A 27 -17.73 1.04 -0.97
N GLY A 28 -17.76 0.82 0.35
CA GLY A 28 -18.19 -0.44 0.96
C GLY A 28 -17.06 -1.46 1.23
N TRP A 29 -15.83 -1.19 0.77
CA TRP A 29 -14.68 -2.07 1.08
C TRP A 29 -14.13 -1.83 2.48
N ALA A 30 -13.87 -2.92 3.19
CA ALA A 30 -13.26 -2.91 4.52
C ALA A 30 -11.74 -3.16 4.43
N ARG A 31 -11.02 -2.81 5.50
CA ARG A 31 -9.64 -3.25 5.71
C ARG A 31 -9.51 -4.00 7.02
N THR A 32 -8.63 -5.00 7.03
CA THR A 32 -8.25 -5.76 8.21
C THR A 32 -6.79 -6.19 8.09
N THR A 33 -6.26 -6.80 9.13
CA THR A 33 -4.94 -7.43 9.11
C THR A 33 -5.13 -8.93 8.90
N GLY A 34 -4.37 -9.49 7.96
CA GLY A 34 -4.29 -10.93 7.73
C GLY A 34 -2.90 -11.48 8.02
N THR A 35 -2.79 -12.80 8.04
CA THR A 35 -1.55 -13.55 8.23
C THR A 35 -1.21 -14.35 6.98
N ILE A 36 0.05 -14.34 6.56
CA ILE A 36 0.52 -15.12 5.42
C ILE A 36 0.60 -16.59 5.86
N VAL A 37 -0.14 -17.46 5.18
CA VAL A 37 -0.16 -18.91 5.45
C VAL A 37 0.58 -19.72 4.40
N GLY A 38 0.81 -19.15 3.21
CA GLY A 38 1.57 -19.83 2.16
C GLY A 38 2.18 -18.85 1.17
N LEU A 39 3.34 -19.20 0.63
CA LEU A 39 4.03 -18.43 -0.41
C LEU A 39 4.07 -19.26 -1.69
N SER A 40 3.97 -18.58 -2.83
CA SER A 40 4.21 -19.18 -4.13
C SER A 40 5.66 -19.60 -4.25
N SER A 41 5.90 -20.85 -4.60
CA SER A 41 7.24 -21.39 -4.90
C SER A 41 7.82 -20.88 -6.21
N SER A 42 7.00 -20.24 -7.05
CA SER A 42 7.39 -19.79 -8.40
C SER A 42 8.24 -18.51 -8.41
N ALA A 43 8.23 -17.73 -7.33
CA ALA A 43 8.89 -16.43 -7.30
C ALA A 43 10.22 -16.49 -6.51
N PRO A 44 11.34 -15.99 -7.08
CA PRO A 44 12.64 -15.99 -6.42
C PRO A 44 12.62 -15.34 -5.03
N PRO A 45 13.52 -15.73 -4.10
CA PRO A 45 13.68 -15.11 -2.78
C PRO A 45 13.76 -13.59 -2.76
N TRP A 46 14.35 -13.03 -3.80
CA TRP A 46 14.61 -11.59 -3.97
C TRP A 46 13.53 -10.85 -4.76
N ALA A 47 12.48 -11.54 -5.22
CA ALA A 47 11.42 -10.91 -5.99
C ALA A 47 10.73 -9.82 -5.14
N PRO A 48 10.46 -8.63 -5.70
CA PRO A 48 9.84 -7.53 -4.96
C PRO A 48 8.44 -7.90 -4.46
N HIS A 49 7.72 -8.70 -5.24
CA HIS A 49 6.41 -9.26 -4.91
C HIS A 49 6.35 -10.74 -5.24
N ARG A 50 5.62 -11.49 -4.42
CA ARG A 50 5.35 -12.91 -4.62
C ARG A 50 3.89 -13.23 -4.34
N GLY A 51 3.39 -14.22 -5.07
CA GLY A 51 2.07 -14.77 -4.80
C GLY A 51 2.04 -15.34 -3.40
N ALA A 52 1.00 -15.04 -2.63
CA ALA A 52 0.83 -15.61 -1.31
C ALA A 52 -0.64 -15.87 -0.99
N SER A 53 -0.86 -16.95 -0.26
CA SER A 53 -2.13 -17.22 0.43
C SER A 53 -2.06 -16.55 1.79
N PHE A 54 -3.08 -15.77 2.11
CA PHE A 54 -3.22 -15.15 3.42
C PHE A 54 -4.60 -15.42 3.99
N THR A 55 -4.66 -15.45 5.30
CA THR A 55 -5.88 -15.68 6.06
C THR A 55 -6.24 -14.41 6.83
N TYR A 56 -7.52 -14.05 6.84
CA TYR A 56 -7.99 -12.85 7.53
C TYR A 56 -9.38 -13.08 8.12
N THR A 57 -9.69 -12.36 9.19
CA THR A 57 -11.03 -12.34 9.79
C THR A 57 -11.81 -11.15 9.26
N SER A 58 -12.97 -11.39 8.69
CA SER A 58 -13.92 -10.35 8.28
C SER A 58 -14.66 -9.78 9.48
N GLY A 59 -15.29 -8.62 9.30
CA GLY A 59 -16.02 -7.90 10.36
C GLY A 59 -17.21 -8.65 10.97
N ASP A 60 -17.68 -9.73 10.34
CA ASP A 60 -18.69 -10.67 10.86
C ASP A 60 -18.09 -11.80 11.72
N GLY A 61 -16.75 -11.85 11.86
CA GLY A 61 -16.02 -12.87 12.60
C GLY A 61 -15.65 -14.11 11.78
N THR A 62 -16.01 -14.17 10.50
CA THR A 62 -15.69 -15.31 9.63
C THR A 62 -14.23 -15.26 9.19
N GLU A 63 -13.56 -16.41 9.18
CA GLU A 63 -12.18 -16.53 8.69
C GLU A 63 -12.17 -16.90 7.21
N HIS A 64 -11.40 -16.15 6.41
CA HIS A 64 -11.28 -16.34 4.98
C HIS A 64 -9.82 -16.52 4.58
N THR A 65 -9.56 -17.50 3.71
CA THR A 65 -8.24 -17.69 3.09
C THR A 65 -8.32 -17.38 1.62
N VAL A 66 -7.47 -16.45 1.15
CA VAL A 66 -7.45 -15.98 -0.23
C VAL A 66 -6.02 -15.99 -0.76
N TRP A 67 -5.88 -16.35 -2.03
CA TRP A 67 -4.62 -16.26 -2.75
C TRP A 67 -4.58 -14.99 -3.59
N SER A 68 -3.46 -14.27 -3.54
CA SER A 68 -3.20 -13.10 -4.39
C SER A 68 -1.80 -13.18 -4.98
N PRO A 69 -1.62 -12.86 -6.28
CA PRO A 69 -0.31 -12.91 -6.94
C PRO A 69 0.68 -11.87 -6.41
N ASP A 70 0.20 -10.79 -5.79
CA ASP A 70 1.01 -9.69 -5.28
C ASP A 70 0.72 -9.44 -3.78
N ALA A 71 0.72 -10.53 -3.00
CA ALA A 71 0.40 -10.48 -1.57
C ALA A 71 1.57 -10.18 -0.64
N THR A 72 2.78 -10.09 -1.18
CA THR A 72 3.98 -9.91 -0.36
C THR A 72 4.87 -8.80 -0.88
N SER A 73 5.68 -8.27 0.02
CA SER A 73 6.83 -7.41 -0.22
C SER A 73 8.13 -8.20 0.02
N THR A 74 9.26 -7.57 -0.31
CA THR A 74 10.58 -8.17 -0.10
C THR A 74 10.80 -8.49 1.37
N GLY A 75 11.14 -9.75 1.68
CA GLY A 75 11.40 -10.20 3.04
C GLY A 75 10.18 -10.76 3.79
N ASP A 76 8.97 -10.67 3.23
CA ASP A 76 7.80 -11.29 3.84
C ASP A 76 7.90 -12.83 3.84
N GLY A 77 7.50 -13.42 4.98
CA GLY A 77 7.55 -14.86 5.24
C GLY A 77 6.19 -15.40 5.70
N VAL A 78 6.07 -16.72 5.72
CA VAL A 78 4.92 -17.40 6.36
C VAL A 78 4.87 -17.01 7.84
N GLY A 79 3.69 -16.67 8.34
CA GLY A 79 3.47 -16.09 9.67
C GLY A 79 3.59 -14.56 9.71
N GLY A 80 4.03 -13.93 8.63
CA GLY A 80 4.05 -12.46 8.50
C GLY A 80 2.65 -11.87 8.44
N THR A 81 2.54 -10.60 8.82
CA THR A 81 1.28 -9.84 8.79
C THR A 81 1.14 -9.02 7.51
N VAL A 82 -0.03 -9.04 6.89
CA VAL A 82 -0.35 -8.24 5.70
C VAL A 82 -1.61 -7.41 5.92
N GLN A 83 -1.68 -6.25 5.28
CA GLN A 83 -2.89 -5.45 5.25
C GLN A 83 -3.79 -5.95 4.13
N VAL A 84 -5.04 -6.28 4.46
CA VAL A 84 -6.02 -6.84 3.53
C VAL A 84 -7.14 -5.84 3.32
N ARG A 85 -7.55 -5.65 2.06
CA ARG A 85 -8.78 -4.98 1.67
C ARG A 85 -9.74 -5.99 1.07
N TYR A 86 -11.00 -5.92 1.45
CA TYR A 86 -12.00 -6.87 0.97
C TYR A 86 -13.38 -6.21 0.83
N ASP A 87 -14.19 -6.71 -0.10
CA ASP A 87 -15.62 -6.42 -0.15
C ASP A 87 -16.35 -7.37 0.81
N PRO A 88 -17.04 -6.88 1.86
CA PRO A 88 -17.82 -7.72 2.75
C PRO A 88 -18.90 -8.56 2.05
N LYS A 89 -19.38 -8.13 0.87
CA LYS A 89 -20.34 -8.89 0.06
C LYS A 89 -19.68 -9.98 -0.78
N SER A 90 -18.38 -9.87 -1.05
CA SER A 90 -17.61 -10.78 -1.91
C SER A 90 -16.20 -11.02 -1.35
N PRO A 91 -16.06 -11.71 -0.20
CA PRO A 91 -14.79 -11.86 0.51
C PRO A 91 -13.70 -12.63 -0.28
N SER A 92 -14.10 -13.41 -1.30
CA SER A 92 -13.17 -14.07 -2.22
C SER A 92 -12.38 -13.09 -3.11
N THR A 93 -12.84 -11.85 -3.24
CA THR A 93 -12.16 -10.80 -4.02
C THR A 93 -11.13 -10.02 -3.22
N ALA A 94 -10.86 -10.45 -1.98
CA ALA A 94 -9.90 -9.78 -1.11
C ALA A 94 -8.51 -9.69 -1.75
N ARG A 95 -7.87 -8.55 -1.53
CA ARG A 95 -6.52 -8.28 -2.01
C ARG A 95 -5.72 -7.67 -0.89
N THR A 96 -4.41 -7.82 -0.98
CA THR A 96 -3.49 -7.01 -0.19
C THR A 96 -3.64 -5.53 -0.51
N ALA A 97 -3.36 -4.71 0.50
CA ALA A 97 -3.33 -3.27 0.44
C ALA A 97 -2.00 -2.76 0.96
N THR A 98 -1.55 -1.62 0.44
CA THR A 98 -0.40 -0.92 1.00
C THR A 98 -0.69 -0.53 2.45
N PRO A 99 0.24 -0.79 3.39
CA PRO A 99 0.14 -0.33 4.77
C PRO A 99 -0.10 1.18 4.84
N LEU A 100 -1.06 1.60 5.67
CA LEU A 100 -1.38 3.03 5.83
C LEU A 100 -0.17 3.81 6.33
N THR A 101 0.66 3.22 7.18
CA THR A 101 1.95 3.79 7.62
C THR A 101 2.87 4.13 6.45
N GLN A 102 3.04 3.22 5.49
CA GLN A 102 3.84 3.50 4.29
C GLN A 102 3.24 4.62 3.45
N VAL A 103 1.90 4.66 3.32
CA VAL A 103 1.22 5.72 2.58
C VAL A 103 1.40 7.08 3.26
N PHE A 104 1.27 7.16 4.59
CA PHE A 104 1.50 8.41 5.32
C PHE A 104 2.96 8.87 5.26
N VAL A 105 3.93 7.96 5.31
CA VAL A 105 5.34 8.29 5.10
C VAL A 105 5.56 8.88 3.70
N LEU A 106 4.93 8.30 2.67
CA LEU A 106 5.02 8.81 1.30
C LEU A 106 4.42 10.22 1.18
N ILE A 107 3.26 10.47 1.81
CA ILE A 107 2.65 11.81 1.86
C ILE A 107 3.61 12.80 2.55
N ALA A 108 4.16 12.43 3.71
CA ALA A 108 5.08 13.30 4.44
C ALA A 108 6.33 13.67 3.62
N ILE A 109 6.91 12.71 2.89
CA ILE A 109 8.05 12.97 2.00
C ILE A 109 7.64 13.88 0.84
N ALA A 110 6.49 13.62 0.22
CA ALA A 110 5.97 14.41 -0.89
C ALA A 110 5.74 15.88 -0.49
N ASP A 111 5.14 16.10 0.68
CA ASP A 111 4.89 17.43 1.21
C ASP A 111 6.20 18.15 1.56
N LEU A 112 7.21 17.43 2.11
CA LEU A 112 8.53 18.01 2.38
C LEU A 112 9.23 18.48 1.10
N VAL A 113 9.13 17.70 0.02
CA VAL A 113 9.67 18.09 -1.30
C VAL A 113 8.98 19.35 -1.83
N ALA A 114 7.65 19.45 -1.70
CA ALA A 114 6.91 20.64 -2.11
C ALA A 114 7.31 21.86 -1.28
N VAL A 115 7.43 21.73 0.04
CA VAL A 115 7.85 22.80 0.96
C VAL A 115 9.27 23.28 0.63
N ALA A 116 10.20 22.37 0.32
CA ALA A 116 11.54 22.74 -0.12
C ALA A 116 11.53 23.55 -1.42
N GLY A 117 10.67 23.17 -2.37
CA GLY A 117 10.45 23.93 -3.60
C GLY A 117 9.90 25.34 -3.34
N ILE A 118 8.93 25.48 -2.42
CA ILE A 118 8.38 26.78 -2.02
C ILE A 118 9.47 27.65 -1.36
N LEU A 119 10.21 27.10 -0.39
CA LEU A 119 11.30 27.81 0.28
C LEU A 119 12.34 28.36 -0.71
N MET A 120 12.74 27.54 -1.69
CA MET A 120 13.69 27.93 -2.73
C MET A 120 13.18 29.01 -3.69
N LEU A 121 11.86 29.24 -3.72
CA LEU A 121 11.23 30.27 -4.54
C LEU A 121 11.07 31.59 -3.78
N VAL A 122 10.98 31.53 -2.44
CA VAL A 122 10.81 32.68 -1.55
C VAL A 122 12.14 33.25 -1.05
N LEU A 123 13.18 32.42 -0.94
CA LEU A 123 14.56 32.80 -0.63
C LEU A 123 15.34 33.21 -1.88
#